data_AF-A0AAW8AR21-F1
#
_entry.id   AF-A0AAW8AR21-F1
#
_cell.length_a   1.000
_cell.length_b   1.000
_cell.length_c   1.000
_cell.angle_alpha   90.00
_cell.angle_beta   90.00
_cell.angle_gamma   90.00
#
_symmetry.space_group_name_H-M   'P 1'
#
loop_
_entity.id
_entity.type
_entity.pdbx_description
1 polymer ?
#
loop_
_entity_poly.entity_id
_entity_poly.type
_entity_poly.pdbx_seq_one_letter_code
_entity_poly.pdbx_strand_id
1 'polypeptide(L)'
;KTVKMKFGHHGGNHPVKDVEKNVVMITAQNHGFAVDEATLPANLRVTHKSLFDGTLQGIHRTDKPAFSFQGHPEASPGPHDA
;
A
#
# COMPACT_ATOMS: atom_id res chain seq x y z
N LYS A 1 1.24 -8.71 -11.14
CA LYS A 1 0.31 -9.83 -10.82
C LYS A 1 -0.24 -9.61 -9.41
N THR A 2 -1.39 -10.20 -9.07
CA THR A 2 -1.94 -10.18 -7.72
C THR A 2 -1.86 -11.57 -7.08
N VAL A 3 -1.73 -11.61 -5.76
CA VAL A 3 -1.62 -12.85 -4.98
C VAL A 3 -2.56 -12.80 -3.78
N LYS A 4 -3.14 -13.94 -3.43
CA LYS A 4 -3.98 -14.06 -2.22
C LYS A 4 -3.07 -14.11 -0.99
N MET A 5 -3.37 -13.27 0.00
CA MET A 5 -2.64 -13.26 1.26
C MET A 5 -3.09 -14.42 2.16
N LYS A 6 -2.25 -14.79 3.12
CA LYS A 6 -2.57 -15.84 4.10
C LYS A 6 -3.77 -15.47 4.97
N PHE A 7 -3.78 -14.24 5.50
CA PHE A 7 -4.85 -13.71 6.37
C PHE A 7 -5.28 -12.27 6.05
N GLY A 8 -4.57 -11.55 5.16
CA GLY A 8 -4.92 -10.20 4.73
C GLY A 8 -4.65 -9.12 5.80
N HIS A 9 -5.01 -7.88 5.49
CA HIS A 9 -4.94 -6.74 6.40
C HIS A 9 -6.32 -6.17 6.64
N HIS A 10 -6.76 -6.20 7.90
CA HIS A 10 -8.09 -5.78 8.33
C HIS A 10 -7.93 -5.04 9.68
N GLY A 11 -7.87 -3.71 9.65
CA GLY A 11 -7.64 -2.91 10.85
C GLY A 11 -7.26 -1.46 10.58
N GLY A 12 -7.26 -0.64 11.64
CA GLY A 12 -6.98 0.81 11.58
C GLY A 12 -5.66 1.24 12.23
N ASN A 13 -4.72 0.31 12.44
CA ASN A 13 -3.45 0.57 13.10
C ASN A 13 -2.24 0.16 12.26
N HIS A 14 -2.42 -0.01 10.94
CA HIS A 14 -1.41 -0.61 10.07
C HIS A 14 -0.38 0.44 9.62
N PRO A 15 0.91 0.33 10.02
CA PRO A 15 1.93 1.29 9.66
C PRO A 15 2.38 1.09 8.21
N VAL A 16 2.26 2.14 7.40
CA VAL A 16 2.71 2.18 6.01
C VAL A 16 3.78 3.25 5.86
N LYS A 17 4.90 2.90 5.24
CA LYS A 17 5.99 3.81 4.94
C LYS A 17 5.84 4.38 3.54
N ASP A 18 5.81 5.72 3.43
CA ASP A 18 6.11 6.43 2.18
C ASP A 18 7.63 6.33 1.96
N VAL A 19 8.03 5.60 0.92
CA VAL A 19 9.45 5.30 0.68
C VAL A 19 10.21 6.50 0.11
N GLU A 20 9.50 7.42 -0.57
CA GLU A 20 10.11 8.60 -1.19
C GLU A 20 10.34 9.68 -0.13
N LYS A 21 9.36 9.94 0.73
CA LYS A 21 9.45 10.95 1.81
C LYS A 21 10.09 10.42 3.10
N ASN A 22 10.25 9.09 3.21
CA ASN A 22 10.79 8.43 4.39
C ASN A 22 9.99 8.74 5.68
N VAL A 23 8.67 8.81 5.57
CA VAL A 23 7.74 9.02 6.70
C VAL A 23 6.80 7.82 6.85
N VAL A 24 6.21 7.69 8.04
CA VAL A 24 5.26 6.61 8.37
C VAL A 24 3.88 7.21 8.57
N MET A 25 2.87 6.52 8.06
CA MET A 25 1.45 6.81 8.26
C MET A 25 0.80 5.61 8.93
N ILE A 26 -0.10 5.85 9.89
CA ILE A 26 -0.97 4.78 10.40
C ILE A 26 -2.22 4.76 9.52
N THR A 27 -2.61 3.59 9.02
CA THR A 27 -3.60 3.50 7.93
C THR A 27 -4.73 2.52 8.25
N ALA A 28 -5.89 2.77 7.64
CA ALA A 28 -6.98 1.82 7.56
C ALA A 28 -6.76 0.84 6.41
N GLN A 29 -6.92 -0.46 6.69
CA GLN A 29 -6.68 -1.55 5.74
C GLN A 29 -7.84 -2.54 5.80
N ASN A 30 -8.29 -3.00 4.64
CA ASN A 30 -9.33 -4.02 4.51
C ASN A 30 -9.18 -4.80 3.20
N HIS A 31 -8.09 -5.57 3.05
CA HIS A 31 -7.80 -6.32 1.83
C HIS A 31 -7.22 -7.72 2.11
N GLY A 32 -7.65 -8.71 1.31
CA GLY A 32 -7.18 -10.12 1.37
C GLY A 32 -6.25 -10.53 0.23
N PHE A 33 -5.99 -9.64 -0.71
CA PHE A 33 -5.07 -9.82 -1.84
C PHE A 33 -4.06 -8.68 -1.83
N ALA A 34 -2.85 -8.95 -2.31
CA ALA A 34 -1.81 -7.95 -2.49
C ALA A 34 -1.27 -8.00 -3.93
N VAL A 35 -0.74 -6.88 -4.40
CA VAL A 35 0.04 -6.85 -5.64
C VAL A 35 1.45 -7.39 -5.33
N ASP A 36 1.95 -8.29 -6.17
CA ASP A 36 3.30 -8.84 -6.04
C ASP A 36 4.34 -7.87 -6.63
N GLU A 37 5.13 -7.24 -5.76
CA GLU A 37 6.18 -6.27 -6.09
C GLU A 37 7.19 -6.82 -7.10
N ALA A 38 7.56 -8.10 -7.01
CA ALA A 38 8.53 -8.74 -7.91
C ALA A 38 8.01 -8.85 -9.36
N THR A 39 6.71 -8.64 -9.55
CA THR A 39 6.04 -8.73 -10.86
C THR A 39 5.63 -7.38 -11.41
N LEU A 40 6.07 -6.27 -10.79
CA LEU A 40 5.79 -4.95 -11.31
C LEU A 40 6.52 -4.73 -12.65
N PRO A 41 5.82 -4.25 -13.69
CA PRO A 41 6.46 -3.80 -14.91
C PRO A 41 7.33 -2.57 -14.64
N ALA A 42 8.33 -2.33 -15.48
CA ALA A 42 9.26 -1.21 -15.34
C ALA A 42 8.60 0.18 -15.35
N ASN A 43 7.35 0.28 -15.84
CA ASN A 43 6.58 1.52 -15.83
C ASN A 43 5.75 1.73 -14.56
N LEU A 44 5.94 0.92 -13.52
CA LEU A 44 5.37 1.11 -12.19
C LEU A 44 6.49 1.16 -11.15
N ARG A 45 6.52 2.24 -10.36
CA ARG A 45 7.39 2.34 -9.18
C ARG A 45 6.62 2.12 -7.90
N VAL A 46 7.30 1.58 -6.90
CA VAL A 46 6.80 1.45 -5.53
C VAL A 46 6.81 2.82 -4.86
N THR A 47 5.71 3.19 -4.20
CA THR A 47 5.62 4.42 -3.41
C THR A 47 5.40 4.15 -1.92
N HIS A 48 4.74 3.04 -1.60
CA HIS A 48 4.39 2.71 -0.22
C HIS A 48 4.61 1.24 0.07
N LYS A 49 5.10 0.93 1.28
CA LYS A 49 5.26 -0.44 1.77
C LYS A 49 4.73 -0.58 3.20
N SER A 50 4.14 -1.73 3.48
CA SER A 50 3.74 -2.13 4.82
C SER A 50 4.98 -2.31 5.70
N LEU A 51 5.00 -1.72 6.91
CA LEU A 51 6.04 -1.97 7.90
C LEU A 51 5.78 -3.21 8.77
N PHE A 52 4.59 -3.82 8.69
CA PHE A 52 4.32 -5.09 9.37
C PHE A 52 4.92 -6.29 8.64
N ASP A 53 4.90 -6.30 7.30
CA ASP A 53 5.25 -7.49 6.53
C ASP A 53 5.96 -7.21 5.19
N GLY A 54 6.24 -5.94 4.88
CA GLY A 54 6.94 -5.55 3.66
C GLY A 54 6.11 -5.60 2.38
N THR A 55 4.81 -5.95 2.46
CA THR A 55 3.94 -6.01 1.29
C THR A 55 3.72 -4.64 0.65
N LEU A 56 3.46 -4.65 -0.65
CA LEU A 56 3.24 -3.46 -1.46
C LEU A 56 1.97 -2.73 -1.03
N GLN A 57 2.08 -1.42 -0.77
CA GLN A 57 0.97 -0.59 -0.28
C GLN A 57 0.62 0.57 -1.22
N GLY A 58 1.42 0.83 -2.24
CA GLY A 58 1.12 1.89 -3.21
C GLY A 58 2.09 1.90 -4.37
N ILE A 59 1.59 2.37 -5.50
CA ILE A 59 2.31 2.42 -6.78
C ILE A 59 2.00 3.71 -7.53
N HIS A 60 2.92 4.11 -8.40
CA HIS A 60 2.71 5.21 -9.33
C HIS A 60 3.31 4.84 -10.69
N ARG A 61 2.56 5.13 -11.77
CA ARG A 61 3.06 5.00 -13.14
C ARG A 61 4.23 5.95 -13.39
N THR A 62 5.30 5.50 -14.02
CA THR A 62 6.46 6.37 -14.29
C THR A 62 6.25 7.28 -15.50
N ASP A 63 5.23 7.02 -16.31
CA ASP A 63 4.98 7.65 -17.61
C ASP A 63 3.58 8.30 -17.72
N LYS A 64 2.79 8.26 -16.64
CA LYS A 64 1.43 8.83 -16.58
C LYS A 64 1.10 9.36 -15.17
N PRO A 65 0.20 10.36 -15.05
CA PRO A 65 -0.31 10.84 -13.77
C PRO A 65 -1.35 9.86 -13.19
N ALA A 66 -0.93 8.63 -12.92
CA ALA A 66 -1.78 7.58 -12.37
C ALA A 66 -1.07 6.92 -11.19
N PHE A 67 -1.73 6.94 -10.03
CA PHE A 67 -1.25 6.34 -8.80
C PHE A 67 -2.40 5.62 -8.10
N SER A 68 -2.05 4.71 -7.19
CA SER A 68 -3.04 4.02 -6.36
C SER A 68 -2.43 3.63 -5.02
N PHE A 69 -3.31 3.48 -4.03
CA PHE A 69 -2.99 3.04 -2.68
C PHE A 69 -3.74 1.73 -2.38
N GLN A 70 -3.14 0.85 -1.60
CA GLN A 70 -3.68 -0.48 -1.28
C GLN A 70 -4.66 -0.45 -0.10
N GLY A 71 -4.45 0.47 0.84
CA GLY A 71 -5.36 0.72 1.95
C GLY A 71 -6.47 1.71 1.61
N HIS A 72 -7.16 2.17 2.65
CA HIS A 72 -8.29 3.09 2.57
C HIS A 72 -7.88 4.49 3.09
N PRO A 73 -7.46 5.42 2.22
CA PRO A 73 -7.04 6.77 2.65
C PRO A 73 -8.22 7.63 3.15
N GLU A 74 -9.45 7.33 2.70
CA GLU A 74 -10.67 7.93 3.25
C GLU A 74 -10.97 7.48 4.69
N ALA A 75 -10.28 6.43 5.14
CA ALA A 75 -10.49 5.79 6.43
C ALA A 75 -11.96 5.39 6.67
N SER A 76 -12.54 5.83 7.79
CA SER A 76 -13.93 5.59 8.19
C SER A 76 -14.34 4.09 8.23
N PRO A 77 -13.92 3.34 9.26
CA PRO A 77 -13.19 3.79 10.45
C PRO A 77 -11.67 3.83 10.24
N GLY A 78 -10.96 4.63 11.05
CA GLY A 78 -9.50 4.63 11.08
C GLY A 78 -8.87 6.03 11.19
N PRO A 79 -7.53 6.10 11.20
CA PRO A 79 -6.74 7.34 11.21
C PRO A 79 -6.79 8.07 9.86
N HIS A 80 -6.52 9.38 9.87
CA HIS A 80 -6.54 10.25 8.68
C HIS A 80 -5.13 10.60 8.17
N ASP A 81 -4.14 9.75 8.45
CA ASP A 81 -2.73 10.05 8.17
C ASP A 81 -2.37 9.89 6.68
N ALA A 82 -3.19 9.18 5.91
CA ALA A 82 -2.91 8.72 4.54
C ALA A 82 -3.39 9.68 3.44
#